data_AF-A0A934BLB5-F1
#
_entry.id   AF-A0A934BLB5-F1
#
_cell.length_a   1.000
_cell.length_b   1.000
_cell.length_c   1.000
_cell.angle_alpha   90.00
_cell.angle_beta   90.00
_cell.angle_gamma   90.00
#
_symmetry.space_group_name_H-M   'P 1'
#
loop_
_entity.id
_entity.type
_entity.pdbx_description
1 polymer ?
#
loop_
_entity_poly.entity_id
_entity_poly.type
_entity_poly.pdbx_seq_one_letter_code
_entity_poly.pdbx_strand_id
1 'polypeptide(L)'
;MPDLEYPKWGDKRLRWGMPGLRWDMPLPSWITHPPAITKGTKPMLTKLQAKLISLAEKIADGLQQLTGIITMAHNTEPGIRADIAAISDASNQADAAATALKEADTLLKAAIEAAYQFILKAGRVLRVVLGEKPSAEWAEAGWSIQSLKTPTEEDLLLPHLAKLKAFLEANPGRQVADPNINLTPANCAALHKALSDARSGDSDPAHANDPDRIRGVNWHDSNVQAKKATLVLTEKALQRRVQNFRAEFDDVVNDPMSPHYATVGLSRPGDSNAPAQVLNARLTALGSGQVRFQGDAVEGADHYIFRGKIVDVDAKPRYLGSNSNPDFIAEQLPVGKTVEGQIVAVNDENEQGPASDPATVVVT
;
A
#
# COMPACT_ATOMS: atom_id res chain seq x y z
N MET A 1 15.18 -8.02 -55.88
CA MET A 1 14.05 -7.40 -55.16
C MET A 1 13.37 -8.46 -54.32
N PRO A 2 12.69 -8.14 -53.21
CA PRO A 2 12.60 -6.82 -52.54
C PRO A 2 13.76 -6.70 -51.51
N ASP A 3 13.74 -6.01 -50.35
CA ASP A 3 12.75 -5.11 -49.69
C ASP A 3 13.45 -4.05 -48.81
N LEU A 4 12.70 -3.18 -48.12
CA LEU A 4 13.19 -2.13 -47.20
C LEU A 4 12.67 -2.30 -45.76
N GLU A 5 13.55 -2.64 -44.82
CA GLU A 5 13.24 -2.57 -43.37
C GLU A 5 13.11 -1.12 -42.88
N TYR A 6 12.07 -0.83 -42.10
CA TYR A 6 12.00 0.36 -41.26
C TYR A 6 13.01 0.27 -40.09
N PRO A 7 13.65 1.38 -39.69
CA PRO A 7 14.69 1.38 -38.68
C PRO A 7 14.16 1.03 -37.29
N LYS A 8 14.84 0.09 -36.64
CA LYS A 8 14.64 -0.26 -35.22
C LYS A 8 15.42 0.73 -34.35
N TRP A 9 15.11 0.84 -33.07
CA TRP A 9 15.88 1.66 -32.12
C TRP A 9 17.35 1.19 -32.13
N GLY A 10 18.25 1.99 -32.73
CA GLY A 10 19.64 1.60 -33.01
C GLY A 10 20.02 1.31 -34.48
N ASP A 11 19.19 1.61 -35.49
CA ASP A 11 19.62 1.49 -36.90
C ASP A 11 20.73 2.51 -37.23
N LYS A 12 21.85 1.97 -37.74
CA LYS A 12 23.11 2.66 -38.07
C LYS A 12 22.96 3.67 -39.21
N ARG A 13 21.83 3.65 -39.94
CA ARG A 13 21.46 4.60 -41.00
C ARG A 13 20.84 5.89 -40.47
N LEU A 14 20.35 5.91 -39.22
CA LEU A 14 19.84 7.11 -38.57
C LEU A 14 20.99 7.98 -38.07
N ARG A 15 21.48 8.86 -38.94
CA ARG A 15 22.17 10.09 -38.57
C ARG A 15 21.69 11.19 -39.52
N TRP A 16 21.07 12.24 -39.00
CA TRP A 16 21.26 13.56 -39.59
C TRP A 16 22.31 14.23 -38.72
N GLY A 17 23.53 14.16 -39.24
CA GLY A 17 24.72 14.20 -38.40
C GLY A 17 24.87 15.53 -37.69
N MET A 18 25.17 15.46 -36.40
CA MET A 18 26.30 16.16 -35.78
C MET A 18 26.63 15.48 -34.44
N PRO A 19 27.88 15.61 -33.95
CA PRO A 19 28.33 14.87 -32.78
C PRO A 19 27.58 15.34 -31.52
N GLY A 20 26.93 14.43 -30.79
CA GLY A 20 26.27 14.79 -29.53
C GLY A 20 25.17 13.88 -28.99
N LEU A 21 24.60 12.95 -29.78
CA LEU A 21 23.56 12.03 -29.29
C LEU A 21 24.01 11.33 -27.99
N ARG A 22 23.34 11.66 -26.87
CA ARG A 22 23.39 10.95 -25.59
C ARG A 22 21.96 10.81 -25.08
N TRP A 23 21.31 9.71 -25.47
CA TRP A 23 20.00 9.31 -24.95
C TRP A 23 20.11 8.28 -23.80
N ASP A 24 21.33 8.07 -23.32
CA ASP A 24 21.70 6.98 -22.42
C ASP A 24 22.15 7.50 -21.05
N MET A 25 21.20 7.97 -20.24
CA MET A 25 21.20 7.66 -18.81
C MET A 25 19.94 6.85 -18.54
N PRO A 26 20.02 5.65 -17.94
CA PRO A 26 18.82 4.92 -17.57
C PRO A 26 18.05 5.76 -16.56
N LEU A 27 16.77 6.01 -16.84
CA LEU A 27 15.85 6.41 -15.78
C LEU A 27 15.83 5.29 -14.74
N PRO A 28 15.86 5.60 -13.42
CA PRO A 28 15.76 4.62 -12.35
C PRO A 28 14.68 3.58 -12.65
N SER A 29 14.97 2.29 -12.43
CA SER A 29 14.17 1.18 -12.98
C SER A 29 12.70 1.14 -12.52
N TRP A 30 12.37 1.86 -11.45
CA TRP A 30 11.00 2.06 -10.95
C TRP A 30 10.17 3.07 -11.77
N ILE A 31 10.80 3.84 -12.65
CA ILE A 31 10.15 4.74 -13.62
C ILE A 31 9.84 4.00 -14.94
N THR A 32 10.66 3.02 -15.32
CA THR A 32 10.58 2.34 -16.63
C THR A 32 9.79 1.03 -16.60
N HIS A 33 9.49 0.49 -15.42
CA HIS A 33 8.70 -0.74 -15.26
C HIS A 33 7.48 -0.51 -14.36
N PRO A 34 6.25 -0.83 -14.82
CA PRO A 34 5.10 -0.85 -13.93
C PRO A 34 5.30 -1.95 -12.88
N PRO A 35 4.99 -1.71 -11.59
CA PRO A 35 5.18 -2.70 -10.55
C PRO A 35 4.35 -3.96 -10.83
N ALA A 36 4.97 -5.12 -10.68
CA ALA A 36 4.29 -6.40 -10.82
C ALA A 36 3.17 -6.50 -9.77
N ILE A 37 1.92 -6.63 -10.23
CA ILE A 37 0.73 -6.65 -9.37
C ILE A 37 0.66 -8.01 -8.65
N THR A 38 1.42 -8.17 -7.57
CA THR A 38 1.31 -9.31 -6.67
C THR A 38 -0.01 -9.22 -5.89
N LYS A 39 -0.96 -10.11 -6.18
CA LYS A 39 -2.20 -10.24 -5.40
C LYS A 39 -1.88 -10.46 -3.92
N GLY A 40 -2.32 -9.55 -3.05
CA GLY A 40 -2.38 -9.78 -1.60
C GLY A 40 -1.78 -8.70 -0.70
N THR A 41 -1.00 -7.74 -1.22
CA THR A 41 -0.42 -6.68 -0.40
C THR A 41 -1.47 -5.63 0.00
N LYS A 42 -1.44 -5.23 1.29
CA LYS A 42 -2.28 -4.17 1.85
C LYS A 42 -2.02 -2.85 1.11
N PRO A 43 -3.00 -1.93 1.05
CA PRO A 43 -2.75 -0.54 0.68
C PRO A 43 -2.00 0.14 1.83
N MET A 44 -0.70 -0.04 1.84
CA MET A 44 0.22 1.02 2.21
C MET A 44 0.72 1.58 0.88
N LEU A 45 1.03 2.89 0.84
CA LEU A 45 1.82 3.47 -0.25
C LEU A 45 2.97 2.50 -0.55
N THR A 46 2.99 1.95 -1.78
CA THR A 46 4.05 1.03 -2.16
C THR A 46 5.39 1.77 -1.98
N LYS A 47 6.48 1.06 -1.70
CA LYS A 47 7.79 1.72 -1.49
C LYS A 47 8.16 2.67 -2.63
N LEU A 48 7.69 2.39 -3.84
CA LEU A 48 7.85 3.23 -5.03
C LEU A 48 6.96 4.50 -4.98
N GLN A 49 5.69 4.40 -4.60
CA GLN A 49 4.80 5.56 -4.42
C GLN A 49 5.32 6.50 -3.32
N ALA A 50 5.80 5.97 -2.20
CA ALA A 50 6.41 6.78 -1.13
C ALA A 50 7.67 7.51 -1.60
N LYS A 51 8.54 6.84 -2.38
CA LYS A 51 9.71 7.48 -3.01
C LYS A 51 9.31 8.56 -4.03
N LEU A 52 8.29 8.31 -4.86
CA LEU A 52 7.77 9.28 -5.82
C LEU A 52 7.21 10.54 -5.14
N ILE A 53 6.42 10.39 -4.07
CA ILE A 53 5.90 11.51 -3.29
C ILE A 53 7.06 12.29 -2.67
N SER A 54 8.01 11.63 -2.01
CA SER A 54 9.16 12.30 -1.39
C SER A 54 10.02 13.06 -2.41
N LEU A 55 10.23 12.51 -3.61
CA LEU A 55 10.91 13.22 -4.71
C LEU A 55 10.10 14.44 -5.17
N ALA A 56 8.78 14.31 -5.33
CA ALA A 56 7.92 15.42 -5.73
C ALA A 56 7.85 16.52 -4.65
N GLU A 57 7.88 16.16 -3.38
CA GLU A 57 7.97 17.09 -2.25
C GLU A 57 9.28 17.88 -2.31
N LYS A 58 10.43 17.21 -2.47
CA LYS A 58 11.73 17.88 -2.66
C LYS A 58 11.76 18.83 -3.86
N ILE A 59 11.16 18.42 -4.99
CA ILE A 59 11.05 19.27 -6.17
C ILE A 59 10.19 20.51 -5.87
N ALA A 60 9.05 20.34 -5.19
CA ALA A 60 8.18 21.44 -4.83
C ALA A 60 8.85 22.40 -3.82
N ASP A 61 9.48 21.88 -2.77
CA ASP A 61 10.25 22.65 -1.78
C ASP A 61 11.41 23.41 -2.45
N GLY A 62 12.12 22.76 -3.37
CA GLY A 62 13.21 23.37 -4.13
C GLY A 62 12.74 24.47 -5.08
N LEU A 63 11.66 24.25 -5.82
CA LEU A 63 11.03 25.30 -6.63
C LEU A 63 10.56 26.48 -5.78
N GLN A 64 10.03 26.22 -4.59
CA GLN A 64 9.64 27.28 -3.65
C GLN A 64 10.86 28.11 -3.21
N GLN A 65 12.00 27.48 -2.93
CA GLN A 65 13.26 28.17 -2.62
C GLN A 65 13.82 28.96 -3.80
N LEU A 66 13.58 28.51 -5.04
CA LEU A 66 14.06 29.13 -6.27
C LEU A 66 13.08 30.17 -6.87
N THR A 67 12.01 30.50 -6.14
CA THR A 67 10.99 31.48 -6.56
C THR A 67 11.63 32.81 -6.96
N GLY A 68 11.39 33.25 -8.20
CA GLY A 68 11.93 34.50 -8.76
C GLY A 68 13.35 34.40 -9.31
N ILE A 69 14.05 33.27 -9.14
CA ILE A 69 15.30 32.93 -9.81
C ILE A 69 15.01 32.06 -11.04
N ILE A 70 14.23 30.99 -10.83
CA ILE A 70 13.78 30.05 -11.86
C ILE A 70 12.27 30.15 -11.97
N THR A 71 11.74 30.17 -13.19
CA THR A 71 10.30 30.20 -13.47
C THR A 71 9.94 29.07 -14.41
N MET A 72 9.18 28.09 -13.89
CA MET A 72 8.61 27.01 -14.69
C MET A 72 7.31 27.50 -15.36
N ALA A 73 7.09 27.13 -16.62
CA ALA A 73 5.88 27.45 -17.39
C ALA A 73 4.78 26.38 -17.25
N HIS A 74 5.16 25.11 -17.07
CA HIS A 74 4.22 23.98 -17.04
C HIS A 74 4.26 23.18 -15.73
N ASN A 75 5.45 22.88 -15.21
CA ASN A 75 5.62 22.11 -13.98
C ASN A 75 5.90 23.03 -12.77
N THR A 76 4.93 23.88 -12.44
CA THR A 76 5.00 24.84 -11.34
C THR A 76 4.85 24.17 -9.96
N GLU A 77 5.40 24.79 -8.91
CA GLU A 77 5.28 24.31 -7.53
C GLU A 77 3.82 24.04 -7.10
N PRO A 78 2.83 24.94 -7.34
CA PRO A 78 1.45 24.68 -6.96
C PRO A 78 0.84 23.50 -7.73
N GLY A 79 1.28 23.28 -8.98
CA GLY A 79 0.86 22.14 -9.79
C GLY A 79 1.40 20.80 -9.28
N ILE A 80 2.63 20.78 -8.78
CA ILE A 80 3.23 19.59 -8.16
C ILE A 80 2.57 19.30 -6.81
N ARG A 81 2.33 20.32 -5.97
CA ARG A 81 1.59 20.18 -4.70
C ARG A 81 0.17 19.65 -4.91
N ALA A 82 -0.54 20.13 -5.93
CA ALA A 82 -1.88 19.67 -6.26
C ALA A 82 -1.91 18.17 -6.63
N ASP A 83 -0.94 17.69 -7.41
CA ASP A 83 -0.81 16.27 -7.74
C ASP A 83 -0.44 15.40 -6.51
N ILE A 84 0.43 15.89 -5.61
CA ILE A 84 0.76 15.21 -4.34
C ILE A 84 -0.48 15.08 -3.44
N ALA A 85 -1.27 16.15 -3.31
CA ALA A 85 -2.52 16.14 -2.57
C ALA A 85 -3.52 15.14 -3.18
N ALA A 86 -3.66 15.15 -4.52
CA ALA A 86 -4.56 14.24 -5.22
C ALA A 86 -4.21 12.75 -5.05
N ILE A 87 -2.93 12.39 -4.91
CA ILE A 87 -2.51 11.02 -4.57
C ILE A 87 -2.86 10.69 -3.11
N SER A 88 -2.55 11.59 -2.18
CA SER A 88 -2.87 11.40 -0.75
C SER A 88 -4.38 11.19 -0.53
N ASP A 89 -5.21 12.03 -1.16
CA ASP A 89 -6.67 11.91 -1.11
C ASP A 89 -7.17 10.62 -1.77
N ALA A 90 -6.61 10.23 -2.91
CA ALA A 90 -6.96 8.97 -3.57
C ALA A 90 -6.59 7.74 -2.73
N SER A 91 -5.46 7.78 -2.01
CA SER A 91 -5.06 6.71 -1.08
C SER A 91 -6.04 6.62 0.09
N ASN A 92 -6.32 7.75 0.75
CA ASN A 92 -7.28 7.83 1.85
C ASN A 92 -8.67 7.30 1.45
N GLN A 93 -9.14 7.62 0.24
CA GLN A 93 -10.41 7.11 -0.28
C GLN A 93 -10.37 5.60 -0.58
N ALA A 94 -9.26 5.06 -1.07
CA ALA A 94 -9.10 3.62 -1.30
C ALA A 94 -9.07 2.82 0.02
N ASP A 95 -8.44 3.38 1.06
CA ASP A 95 -8.34 2.79 2.39
C ASP A 95 -9.67 2.82 3.15
N ALA A 96 -10.40 3.94 3.05
CA ALA A 96 -11.75 4.07 3.57
C ALA A 96 -12.71 3.05 2.92
N ALA A 97 -12.70 2.95 1.58
CA ALA A 97 -13.53 1.97 0.85
C ALA A 97 -13.18 0.52 1.22
N ALA A 98 -11.88 0.21 1.38
CA ALA A 98 -11.42 -1.13 1.78
C ALA A 98 -11.72 -1.46 3.25
N THR A 99 -11.95 -0.46 4.08
CA THR A 99 -12.40 -0.62 5.48
C THR A 99 -13.92 -0.86 5.51
N ALA A 100 -14.69 -0.03 4.81
CA ALA A 100 -16.15 -0.18 4.69
C ALA A 100 -16.56 -1.55 4.13
N LEU A 101 -15.82 -2.09 3.14
CA LEU A 101 -16.05 -3.45 2.62
C LEU A 101 -15.91 -4.53 3.71
N LYS A 102 -14.92 -4.42 4.60
CA LYS A 102 -14.71 -5.40 5.69
C LYS A 102 -15.79 -5.28 6.76
N GLU A 103 -16.26 -4.07 7.03
CA GLU A 103 -17.34 -3.81 7.98
C GLU A 103 -18.66 -4.39 7.44
N ALA A 104 -18.99 -4.14 6.16
CA ALA A 104 -20.13 -4.75 5.48
C ALA A 104 -20.07 -6.29 5.48
N ASP A 105 -18.92 -6.89 5.13
CA ASP A 105 -18.69 -8.34 5.20
C ASP A 105 -18.90 -8.91 6.61
N THR A 106 -18.52 -8.15 7.64
CA THR A 106 -18.65 -8.55 9.04
C THR A 106 -20.09 -8.49 9.51
N LEU A 107 -20.81 -7.41 9.15
CA LEU A 107 -22.24 -7.24 9.41
C LEU A 107 -23.06 -8.33 8.72
N LEU A 108 -22.76 -8.64 7.45
CA LEU A 108 -23.44 -9.70 6.70
C LEU A 108 -23.25 -11.08 7.34
N LYS A 109 -22.00 -11.43 7.71
CA LYS A 109 -21.72 -12.69 8.43
C LYS A 109 -22.45 -12.77 9.76
N ALA A 110 -22.48 -11.69 10.54
CA ALA A 110 -23.20 -11.63 11.80
C ALA A 110 -24.72 -11.78 11.62
N ALA A 111 -25.30 -11.16 10.59
CA ALA A 111 -26.73 -11.27 10.27
C ALA A 111 -27.11 -12.68 9.78
N ILE A 112 -26.27 -13.30 8.94
CA ILE A 112 -26.44 -14.69 8.48
C ILE A 112 -26.41 -15.65 9.67
N GLU A 113 -25.42 -15.53 10.56
CA GLU A 113 -25.31 -16.39 11.75
C GLU A 113 -26.50 -16.19 12.70
N ALA A 114 -26.94 -14.96 12.94
CA ALA A 114 -28.12 -14.67 13.77
C ALA A 114 -29.40 -15.28 13.19
N ALA A 115 -29.62 -15.14 11.87
CA ALA A 115 -30.75 -15.75 11.17
C ALA A 115 -30.70 -17.29 11.22
N TYR A 116 -29.52 -17.88 10.96
CA TYR A 116 -29.30 -19.32 11.01
C TYR A 116 -29.58 -19.90 12.39
N GLN A 117 -28.98 -19.32 13.44
CA GLN A 117 -29.18 -19.76 14.83
C GLN A 117 -30.63 -19.61 15.27
N PHE A 118 -31.32 -18.55 14.86
CA PHE A 118 -32.74 -18.37 15.14
C PHE A 118 -33.60 -19.46 14.47
N ILE A 119 -33.42 -19.73 13.18
CA ILE A 119 -34.18 -20.79 12.47
C ILE A 119 -33.85 -22.17 13.05
N LEU A 120 -32.59 -22.43 13.42
CA LEU A 120 -32.18 -23.69 14.06
C LEU A 120 -32.82 -23.87 15.44
N LYS A 121 -32.92 -22.80 16.25
CA LYS A 121 -33.68 -22.82 17.51
C LYS A 121 -35.19 -22.99 17.28
N ALA A 122 -35.76 -22.27 16.32
CA ALA A 122 -37.17 -22.38 15.93
C ALA A 122 -37.54 -23.82 15.55
N GLY A 123 -36.72 -24.46 14.71
CA GLY A 123 -36.91 -25.87 14.33
C GLY A 123 -36.82 -26.84 15.53
N ARG A 124 -35.99 -26.56 16.55
CA ARG A 124 -35.97 -27.36 17.78
C ARG A 124 -37.25 -27.21 18.61
N VAL A 125 -37.78 -26.00 18.73
CA VAL A 125 -39.05 -25.74 19.44
C VAL A 125 -40.22 -26.38 18.69
N LEU A 126 -40.31 -26.18 17.38
CA LEU A 126 -41.41 -26.68 16.56
C LEU A 126 -41.46 -28.21 16.52
N ARG A 127 -40.35 -28.93 16.65
CA ARG A 127 -40.34 -30.41 16.78
C ARG A 127 -41.15 -30.92 17.96
N VAL A 128 -41.25 -30.16 19.05
CA VAL A 128 -42.05 -30.56 20.23
C VAL A 128 -43.54 -30.61 19.90
N VAL A 129 -44.01 -29.83 18.92
CA VAL A 129 -45.45 -29.61 18.67
C VAL A 129 -45.93 -29.99 17.26
N LEU A 130 -45.03 -30.07 16.29
CA LEU A 130 -45.24 -30.58 14.91
C LEU A 130 -44.68 -32.01 14.72
N GLY A 131 -43.95 -32.53 15.70
CA GLY A 131 -43.27 -33.82 15.65
C GLY A 131 -41.92 -33.79 14.90
N GLU A 132 -41.20 -34.91 14.97
CA GLU A 132 -39.83 -35.03 14.44
C GLU A 132 -39.74 -35.34 12.93
N LYS A 133 -40.85 -35.72 12.29
CA LYS A 133 -40.90 -36.08 10.88
C LYS A 133 -41.39 -34.91 10.02
N PRO A 134 -40.87 -34.72 8.80
CA PRO A 134 -41.44 -33.77 7.84
C PRO A 134 -42.94 -34.01 7.62
N SER A 135 -43.71 -32.92 7.53
CA SER A 135 -45.17 -32.91 7.34
C SER A 135 -45.60 -31.71 6.49
N ALA A 136 -46.89 -31.61 6.18
CA ALA A 136 -47.44 -30.42 5.52
C ALA A 136 -47.29 -29.15 6.39
N GLU A 137 -47.51 -29.26 7.71
CA GLU A 137 -47.34 -28.15 8.67
C GLU A 137 -45.90 -27.63 8.68
N TRP A 138 -44.90 -28.52 8.55
CA TRP A 138 -43.50 -28.12 8.40
C TRP A 138 -43.22 -27.35 7.10
N ALA A 139 -43.97 -27.64 6.02
CA ALA A 139 -43.85 -26.92 4.75
C ALA A 139 -44.43 -25.52 4.80
N GLU A 140 -45.53 -25.33 5.55
CA GLU A 140 -46.11 -24.01 5.85
C GLU A 140 -45.13 -23.16 6.69
N ALA A 141 -44.48 -23.77 7.68
CA ALA A 141 -43.46 -23.12 8.51
C ALA A 141 -42.15 -22.77 7.76
N GLY A 142 -41.96 -23.28 6.53
CA GLY A 142 -40.86 -22.90 5.63
C GLY A 142 -39.79 -23.97 5.37
N TRP A 143 -39.87 -25.14 6.01
CA TRP A 143 -39.02 -26.29 5.72
C TRP A 143 -39.52 -27.05 4.48
N SER A 144 -38.79 -28.08 4.03
CA SER A 144 -39.25 -28.92 2.91
C SER A 144 -39.92 -30.19 3.40
N ILE A 145 -40.88 -30.70 2.61
CA ILE A 145 -41.60 -31.96 2.88
C ILE A 145 -40.62 -33.17 2.93
N GLN A 146 -39.40 -33.01 2.40
CA GLN A 146 -38.37 -34.06 2.37
C GLN A 146 -37.25 -33.84 3.40
N SER A 147 -37.13 -32.66 4.03
CA SER A 147 -36.02 -32.37 4.93
C SER A 147 -36.30 -31.23 5.92
N LEU A 148 -36.00 -31.49 7.20
CA LEU A 148 -35.95 -30.49 8.28
C LEU A 148 -34.56 -29.87 8.46
N LYS A 149 -33.69 -29.92 7.44
CA LYS A 149 -32.36 -29.28 7.49
C LYS A 149 -32.52 -27.76 7.40
N THR A 150 -31.98 -27.03 8.37
CA THR A 150 -31.89 -25.56 8.32
C THR A 150 -31.02 -25.11 7.14
N PRO A 151 -31.49 -24.17 6.29
CA PRO A 151 -30.66 -23.58 5.23
C PRO A 151 -29.44 -22.85 5.81
N THR A 152 -28.31 -22.89 5.12
CA THR A 152 -27.06 -22.20 5.51
C THR A 152 -26.71 -21.03 4.60
N GLU A 153 -27.42 -20.87 3.48
CA GLU A 153 -27.16 -19.86 2.45
C GLU A 153 -28.11 -18.68 2.60
N GLU A 154 -27.58 -17.46 2.44
CA GLU A 154 -28.32 -16.19 2.61
C GLU A 154 -29.60 -16.11 1.77
N ASP A 155 -29.51 -16.47 0.48
CA ASP A 155 -30.63 -16.49 -0.47
C ASP A 155 -31.77 -17.44 -0.06
N LEU A 156 -31.48 -18.42 0.83
CA LEU A 156 -32.48 -19.34 1.38
C LEU A 156 -32.96 -18.90 2.78
N LEU A 157 -32.13 -18.18 3.55
CA LEU A 157 -32.46 -17.69 4.89
C LEU A 157 -33.54 -16.59 4.85
N LEU A 158 -33.43 -15.60 3.96
CA LEU A 158 -34.42 -14.54 3.80
C LEU A 158 -35.85 -15.06 3.54
N PRO A 159 -36.12 -15.87 2.48
CA PRO A 159 -37.47 -16.39 2.24
C PRO A 159 -37.93 -17.37 3.33
N HIS A 160 -37.02 -18.03 4.05
CA HIS A 160 -37.38 -18.89 5.19
C HIS A 160 -37.87 -18.07 6.39
N LEU A 161 -37.20 -16.96 6.73
CA LEU A 161 -37.67 -16.03 7.78
C LEU A 161 -39.05 -15.43 7.43
N ALA A 162 -39.28 -15.09 6.16
CA ALA A 162 -40.57 -14.59 5.69
C ALA A 162 -41.70 -15.63 5.84
N LYS A 163 -41.45 -16.91 5.50
CA LYS A 163 -42.42 -18.00 5.71
C LYS A 163 -42.67 -18.29 7.18
N LEU A 164 -41.60 -18.38 7.98
CA LEU A 164 -41.70 -18.62 9.43
C LEU A 164 -42.49 -17.52 10.13
N LYS A 165 -42.32 -16.25 9.72
CA LYS A 165 -43.14 -15.13 10.18
C LYS A 165 -44.62 -15.38 9.88
N ALA A 166 -44.98 -15.63 8.62
CA ALA A 166 -46.37 -15.84 8.21
C ALA A 166 -47.02 -17.03 8.92
N PHE A 167 -46.28 -18.13 9.11
CA PHE A 167 -46.75 -19.29 9.88
C PHE A 167 -47.05 -18.95 11.35
N LEU A 168 -46.20 -18.17 12.01
CA LEU A 168 -46.41 -17.75 13.41
C LEU A 168 -47.52 -16.70 13.55
N GLU A 169 -47.78 -15.89 12.53
CA GLU A 169 -48.95 -14.98 12.47
C GLU A 169 -50.25 -15.78 12.32
N ALA A 170 -50.27 -16.80 11.46
CA ALA A 170 -51.40 -17.70 11.30
C ALA A 170 -51.64 -18.62 12.52
N ASN A 171 -50.59 -18.92 13.30
CA ASN A 171 -50.64 -19.84 14.43
C ASN A 171 -50.16 -19.21 15.76
N PRO A 172 -50.91 -18.27 16.38
CA PRO A 172 -50.49 -17.60 17.61
C PRO A 172 -50.15 -18.55 18.77
N GLY A 173 -50.86 -19.68 18.91
CA GLY A 173 -50.59 -20.71 19.92
C GLY A 173 -49.28 -21.50 19.71
N ARG A 174 -48.51 -21.23 18.65
CA ARG A 174 -47.18 -21.81 18.38
C ARG A 174 -46.04 -20.83 18.70
N GLN A 175 -46.35 -19.59 19.09
CA GLN A 175 -45.35 -18.58 19.46
C GLN A 175 -44.75 -18.87 20.84
N VAL A 176 -43.46 -18.58 21.04
CA VAL A 176 -42.75 -18.82 22.31
C VAL A 176 -41.94 -17.59 22.70
N ALA A 177 -42.47 -16.80 23.64
CA ALA A 177 -41.86 -15.58 24.17
C ALA A 177 -40.79 -15.85 25.25
N ASP A 178 -40.02 -16.93 25.12
CA ASP A 178 -38.89 -17.23 26.02
C ASP A 178 -37.68 -16.34 25.67
N PRO A 179 -36.99 -15.71 26.64
CA PRO A 179 -35.88 -14.80 26.36
C PRO A 179 -34.70 -15.43 25.58
N ASN A 180 -34.54 -16.75 25.56
CA ASN A 180 -33.45 -17.43 24.85
C ASN A 180 -33.73 -17.73 23.37
N ILE A 181 -35.00 -17.63 22.96
CA ILE A 181 -35.47 -18.02 21.61
C ILE A 181 -36.34 -16.94 20.98
N ASN A 182 -37.29 -16.38 21.72
CA ASN A 182 -38.26 -15.37 21.29
C ASN A 182 -38.85 -15.68 19.89
N LEU A 183 -39.49 -16.84 19.78
CA LEU A 183 -40.13 -17.32 18.55
C LEU A 183 -41.43 -16.56 18.31
N THR A 184 -41.30 -15.36 17.75
CA THR A 184 -42.42 -14.45 17.46
C THR A 184 -42.31 -13.87 16.04
N PRO A 185 -43.44 -13.48 15.41
CA PRO A 185 -43.41 -12.79 14.11
C PRO A 185 -42.57 -11.52 14.09
N ALA A 186 -42.59 -10.77 15.19
CA ALA A 186 -41.81 -9.55 15.35
C ALA A 186 -40.29 -9.82 15.29
N ASN A 187 -39.81 -10.88 15.96
CA ASN A 187 -38.41 -11.25 15.92
C ASN A 187 -38.00 -11.79 14.53
N CYS A 188 -38.88 -12.55 13.86
CA CYS A 188 -38.67 -12.97 12.47
C CYS A 188 -38.53 -11.76 11.52
N ALA A 189 -39.40 -10.75 11.69
CA ALA A 189 -39.36 -9.52 10.91
C ALA A 189 -38.09 -8.69 11.19
N ALA A 190 -37.65 -8.59 12.45
CA ALA A 190 -36.43 -7.91 12.84
C ALA A 190 -35.18 -8.56 12.22
N LEU A 191 -35.07 -9.89 12.28
CA LEU A 191 -33.97 -10.64 11.67
C LEU A 191 -34.01 -10.58 10.14
N HIS A 192 -35.19 -10.65 9.53
CA HIS A 192 -35.33 -10.48 8.08
C HIS A 192 -34.89 -9.07 7.65
N LYS A 193 -35.26 -8.03 8.40
CA LYS A 193 -34.81 -6.66 8.13
C LYS A 193 -33.30 -6.55 8.27
N ALA A 194 -32.73 -7.01 9.39
CA ALA A 194 -31.28 -6.95 9.62
C ALA A 194 -30.46 -7.67 8.54
N LEU A 195 -30.91 -8.85 8.09
CA LEU A 195 -30.27 -9.59 7.00
C LEU A 195 -30.42 -8.88 5.65
N SER A 196 -31.58 -8.28 5.38
CA SER A 196 -31.81 -7.48 4.17
C SER A 196 -30.98 -6.20 4.14
N ASP A 197 -30.92 -5.47 5.25
CA ASP A 197 -30.13 -4.24 5.39
C ASP A 197 -28.62 -4.52 5.23
N ALA A 198 -28.14 -5.63 5.80
CA ALA A 198 -26.75 -6.07 5.67
C ALA A 198 -26.41 -6.52 4.23
N ARG A 199 -27.37 -7.10 3.51
CA ARG A 199 -27.22 -7.45 2.08
C ARG A 199 -27.15 -6.22 1.18
N SER A 200 -27.92 -5.17 1.46
CA SER A 200 -27.93 -3.92 0.68
C SER A 200 -26.84 -2.92 1.11
N GLY A 201 -26.21 -3.11 2.27
CA GLY A 201 -25.22 -2.18 2.81
C GLY A 201 -25.86 -0.89 3.36
N ASP A 202 -27.12 -0.95 3.82
CA ASP A 202 -27.97 0.21 4.06
C ASP A 202 -27.73 0.93 5.41
N SER A 203 -26.50 0.88 5.92
CA SER A 203 -26.11 1.57 7.16
C SER A 203 -25.79 3.06 6.97
N ASP A 204 -25.74 3.56 5.74
CA ASP A 204 -25.48 4.98 5.43
C ASP A 204 -26.66 5.62 4.65
N PRO A 205 -27.38 6.60 5.25
CA PRO A 205 -28.48 7.30 4.58
C PRO A 205 -28.03 8.20 3.41
N ALA A 206 -26.73 8.48 3.25
CA ALA A 206 -26.23 9.31 2.16
C ALA A 206 -26.37 8.66 0.76
N HIS A 207 -26.66 7.35 0.70
CA HIS A 207 -26.60 6.56 -0.54
C HIS A 207 -27.90 5.82 -0.89
N ALA A 208 -29.04 6.26 -0.34
CA ALA A 208 -30.35 5.61 -0.50
C ALA A 208 -30.87 5.46 -1.95
N ASN A 209 -30.32 6.21 -2.92
CA ASN A 209 -30.89 6.39 -4.26
C ASN A 209 -30.07 5.77 -5.42
N ASP A 210 -29.06 4.94 -5.14
CA ASP A 210 -28.20 4.33 -6.18
C ASP A 210 -28.84 3.04 -6.76
N PRO A 211 -29.16 2.97 -8.07
CA PRO A 211 -29.82 1.80 -8.68
C PRO A 211 -28.94 0.54 -8.77
N ASP A 212 -27.61 0.63 -8.63
CA ASP A 212 -26.71 -0.53 -8.69
C ASP A 212 -26.65 -1.34 -7.38
N ARG A 213 -27.45 -0.96 -6.36
CA ARG A 213 -27.51 -1.53 -4.99
C ARG A 213 -27.92 -3.01 -4.85
N ILE A 214 -28.20 -3.74 -5.93
CA ILE A 214 -28.83 -5.08 -5.87
C ILE A 214 -27.98 -6.13 -5.12
N ARG A 215 -26.68 -5.89 -4.93
CA ARG A 215 -25.79 -6.69 -4.05
C ARG A 215 -24.76 -5.78 -3.37
N GLY A 216 -24.94 -5.45 -2.09
CA GLY A 216 -24.07 -4.50 -1.36
C GLY A 216 -22.58 -4.89 -1.39
N VAL A 217 -22.26 -6.17 -1.23
CA VAL A 217 -20.88 -6.68 -1.33
C VAL A 217 -20.26 -6.40 -2.71
N ASN A 218 -21.03 -6.57 -3.79
CA ASN A 218 -20.56 -6.25 -5.15
C ASN A 218 -20.35 -4.75 -5.32
N TRP A 219 -21.24 -3.91 -4.76
CA TRP A 219 -21.08 -2.45 -4.80
C TRP A 219 -19.82 -2.01 -4.04
N HIS A 220 -19.57 -2.56 -2.84
CA HIS A 220 -18.37 -2.26 -2.07
C HIS A 220 -17.08 -2.70 -2.78
N ASP A 221 -17.05 -3.88 -3.41
CA ASP A 221 -15.88 -4.29 -4.22
C ASP A 221 -15.72 -3.38 -5.45
N SER A 222 -16.79 -3.11 -6.22
CA SER A 222 -16.74 -2.18 -7.35
C SER A 222 -16.26 -0.77 -6.96
N ASN A 223 -16.68 -0.24 -5.80
CA ASN A 223 -16.22 1.03 -5.26
C ASN A 223 -14.73 0.95 -4.88
N VAL A 224 -14.29 -0.12 -4.20
CA VAL A 224 -12.86 -0.37 -3.92
C VAL A 224 -12.02 -0.44 -5.21
N GLN A 225 -12.49 -1.11 -6.27
CA GLN A 225 -11.79 -1.13 -7.55
C GLN A 225 -11.76 0.26 -8.21
N ALA A 226 -12.86 1.02 -8.17
CA ALA A 226 -12.93 2.37 -8.71
C ALA A 226 -11.95 3.32 -8.00
N LYS A 227 -11.90 3.32 -6.65
CA LYS A 227 -10.95 4.14 -5.88
C LYS A 227 -9.49 3.75 -6.15
N LYS A 228 -9.19 2.45 -6.26
CA LYS A 228 -7.86 1.96 -6.67
C LYS A 228 -7.50 2.38 -8.09
N ALA A 229 -8.44 2.37 -9.03
CA ALA A 229 -8.21 2.86 -10.38
C ALA A 229 -7.90 4.36 -10.40
N THR A 230 -8.61 5.17 -9.60
CA THR A 230 -8.30 6.60 -9.40
C THR A 230 -6.88 6.79 -8.84
N LEU A 231 -6.48 6.03 -7.82
CA LEU A 231 -5.12 6.08 -7.25
C LEU A 231 -4.03 5.76 -8.29
N VAL A 232 -4.23 4.75 -9.13
CA VAL A 232 -3.29 4.42 -10.22
C VAL A 232 -3.24 5.52 -11.28
N LEU A 233 -4.34 6.24 -11.52
CA LEU A 233 -4.37 7.37 -12.47
C LEU A 233 -3.68 8.61 -11.90
N THR A 234 -3.84 8.92 -10.61
CA THR A 234 -3.13 10.04 -9.96
C THR A 234 -1.65 9.76 -9.80
N GLU A 235 -1.24 8.53 -9.47
CA GLU A 235 0.16 8.10 -9.49
C GLU A 235 0.80 8.33 -10.86
N LYS A 236 0.14 7.87 -11.94
CA LYS A 236 0.61 8.10 -13.32
C LYS A 236 0.57 9.56 -13.75
N ALA A 237 -0.22 10.42 -13.11
CA ALA A 237 -0.18 11.87 -13.33
C ALA A 237 1.10 12.46 -12.72
N LEU A 238 1.38 12.19 -11.44
CA LEU A 238 2.57 12.67 -10.77
C LEU A 238 3.87 12.13 -11.41
N GLN A 239 3.92 10.84 -11.79
CA GLN A 239 5.07 10.28 -12.52
C GLN A 239 5.38 11.06 -13.79
N ARG A 240 4.35 11.35 -14.62
CA ARG A 240 4.51 12.15 -15.84
C ARG A 240 4.90 13.59 -15.52
N ARG A 241 4.36 14.19 -14.45
CA ARG A 241 4.74 15.53 -14.02
C ARG A 241 6.21 15.61 -13.59
N VAL A 242 6.70 14.65 -12.81
CA VAL A 242 8.12 14.59 -12.38
C VAL A 242 9.05 14.35 -13.59
N GLN A 243 8.66 13.50 -14.55
CA GLN A 243 9.40 13.31 -15.80
C GLN A 243 9.47 14.60 -16.63
N ASN A 244 8.32 15.25 -16.85
CA ASN A 244 8.22 16.48 -17.63
C ASN A 244 8.90 17.67 -16.92
N PHE A 245 8.84 17.71 -15.58
CA PHE A 245 9.54 18.69 -14.76
C PHE A 245 11.04 18.65 -15.05
N ARG A 246 11.64 17.45 -15.08
CA ARG A 246 13.08 17.32 -15.37
C ARG A 246 13.44 17.89 -16.74
N ALA A 247 12.70 17.53 -17.79
CA ALA A 247 12.95 18.03 -19.13
C ALA A 247 12.82 19.56 -19.22
N GLU A 248 11.78 20.14 -18.62
CA GLU A 248 11.59 21.59 -18.54
C GLU A 248 12.67 22.28 -17.69
N PHE A 249 13.12 21.64 -16.60
CA PHE A 249 14.14 22.19 -15.70
C PHE A 249 15.52 22.18 -16.36
N ASP A 250 15.86 21.12 -17.11
CA ASP A 250 17.07 21.06 -17.93
C ASP A 250 17.10 22.20 -18.96
N ASP A 251 15.97 22.45 -19.65
CA ASP A 251 15.82 23.55 -20.62
C ASP A 251 15.89 24.95 -19.98
N VAL A 252 15.30 25.15 -18.79
CA VAL A 252 15.26 26.46 -18.11
C VAL A 252 16.57 26.79 -17.40
N VAL A 253 17.24 25.82 -16.79
CA VAL A 253 18.54 26.02 -16.13
C VAL A 253 19.64 26.24 -17.17
N ASN A 254 19.65 25.46 -18.25
CA ASN A 254 20.59 25.57 -19.39
C ASN A 254 22.09 25.62 -18.99
N ASP A 255 22.43 25.09 -17.81
CA ASP A 255 23.78 24.94 -17.27
C ASP A 255 23.87 23.60 -16.50
N PRO A 256 24.50 22.56 -17.07
CA PRO A 256 24.67 21.26 -16.40
C PRO A 256 25.42 21.31 -15.06
N MET A 257 26.21 22.35 -14.79
CA MET A 257 26.98 22.50 -13.55
C MET A 257 26.23 23.30 -12.48
N SER A 258 25.02 23.76 -12.76
CA SER A 258 24.26 24.63 -11.87
C SER A 258 24.07 24.02 -10.48
N PRO A 259 24.18 24.82 -9.39
CA PRO A 259 23.83 24.35 -8.05
C PRO A 259 22.33 24.08 -7.88
N HIS A 260 21.47 24.61 -8.77
CA HIS A 260 20.02 24.53 -8.62
C HIS A 260 19.45 23.10 -8.73
N TYR A 261 20.14 22.17 -9.40
CA TYR A 261 19.78 20.75 -9.43
C TYR A 261 19.68 20.16 -8.02
N ALA A 262 20.68 20.40 -7.17
CA ALA A 262 20.68 19.93 -5.79
C ALA A 262 19.54 20.57 -4.97
N THR A 263 19.22 21.84 -5.22
CA THR A 263 18.11 22.54 -4.56
C THR A 263 16.75 21.89 -4.83
N VAL A 264 16.53 21.31 -6.02
CA VAL A 264 15.29 20.58 -6.37
C VAL A 264 15.38 19.07 -6.12
N GLY A 265 16.43 18.59 -5.43
CA GLY A 265 16.62 17.17 -5.13
C GLY A 265 16.99 16.30 -6.34
N LEU A 266 17.52 16.89 -7.41
CA LEU A 266 18.01 16.17 -8.60
C LEU A 266 19.55 16.08 -8.59
N SER A 267 20.09 14.94 -9.03
CA SER A 267 21.50 14.82 -9.43
C SER A 267 21.78 15.72 -10.64
N ARG A 268 22.96 16.36 -10.69
CA ARG A 268 23.37 17.12 -11.89
C ARG A 268 23.57 16.20 -13.09
N PRO A 269 23.37 16.67 -14.33
CA PRO A 269 23.65 15.89 -15.53
C PRO A 269 25.13 15.44 -15.61
N GLY A 270 25.35 14.13 -15.42
CA GLY A 270 26.69 13.52 -15.48
C GLY A 270 27.42 13.40 -14.15
N ASP A 271 26.87 13.93 -13.04
CA ASP A 271 27.32 13.55 -11.70
C ASP A 271 26.89 12.11 -11.41
N SER A 272 27.63 11.42 -10.53
CA SER A 272 27.27 10.07 -10.07
C SER A 272 26.05 10.13 -9.14
N ASN A 273 25.13 9.17 -9.25
CA ASN A 273 24.02 9.01 -8.30
C ASN A 273 24.49 8.42 -6.95
N ALA A 274 25.75 8.00 -6.85
CA ALA A 274 26.34 7.49 -5.62
C ALA A 274 26.22 8.56 -4.50
N PRO A 275 25.83 8.16 -3.27
CA PRO A 275 25.74 9.09 -2.15
C PRO A 275 27.06 9.82 -1.87
N ALA A 276 26.99 10.99 -1.24
CA ALA A 276 28.18 11.70 -0.79
C ALA A 276 28.94 10.91 0.30
N GLN A 277 30.16 11.36 0.61
CA GLN A 277 30.96 10.79 1.69
C GLN A 277 30.28 10.99 3.05
N VAL A 278 30.26 9.96 3.90
CA VAL A 278 29.79 10.08 5.28
C VAL A 278 30.80 10.87 6.11
N LEU A 279 30.37 12.00 6.67
CA LEU A 279 31.16 12.87 7.53
C LEU A 279 30.99 12.51 9.01
N ASN A 280 31.90 13.02 9.85
CA ASN A 280 31.91 12.86 11.32
C ASN A 280 31.78 11.40 11.82
N ALA A 281 32.33 10.47 11.04
CA ALA A 281 32.43 9.06 11.40
C ALA A 281 33.25 8.90 12.70
N ARG A 282 32.66 8.22 13.68
CA ARG A 282 33.22 8.03 15.03
C ARG A 282 32.96 6.62 15.53
N LEU A 283 33.86 6.13 16.37
CA LEU A 283 33.79 4.83 17.02
C LEU A 283 33.77 5.02 18.54
N THR A 284 32.86 4.31 19.21
CA THR A 284 32.74 4.31 20.67
C THR A 284 32.77 2.88 21.17
N ALA A 285 33.76 2.51 21.99
CA ALA A 285 33.78 1.22 22.66
C ALA A 285 32.67 1.19 23.73
N LEU A 286 31.88 0.12 23.74
CA LEU A 286 30.77 -0.07 24.69
C LEU A 286 31.11 -1.08 25.81
N GLY A 287 32.29 -1.70 25.74
CA GLY A 287 32.69 -2.82 26.61
C GLY A 287 32.31 -4.18 26.02
N SER A 288 32.80 -5.25 26.64
CA SER A 288 32.47 -6.65 26.29
C SER A 288 32.72 -7.01 24.81
N GLY A 289 33.70 -6.38 24.16
CA GLY A 289 33.97 -6.63 22.74
C GLY A 289 32.98 -5.98 21.76
N GLN A 290 32.23 -4.96 22.20
CA GLN A 290 31.31 -4.20 21.37
C GLN A 290 31.85 -2.79 21.02
N VAL A 291 31.66 -2.38 19.77
CA VAL A 291 31.98 -1.03 19.28
C VAL A 291 30.81 -0.46 18.49
N ARG A 292 30.37 0.75 18.86
CA ARG A 292 29.37 1.51 18.11
C ARG A 292 30.03 2.39 17.06
N PHE A 293 29.59 2.24 15.83
CA PHE A 293 29.88 3.10 14.70
C PHE A 293 28.77 4.15 14.61
N GLN A 294 29.13 5.42 14.49
CA GLN A 294 28.17 6.50 14.19
C GLN A 294 28.76 7.46 13.16
N GLY A 295 27.92 8.05 12.32
CA GLY A 295 28.30 9.14 11.40
C GLY A 295 27.10 10.04 11.09
N ASP A 296 27.32 11.05 10.27
CA ASP A 296 26.23 11.92 9.81
C ASP A 296 25.39 11.22 8.73
N ALA A 297 24.11 11.55 8.68
CA ALA A 297 23.22 11.07 7.62
C ALA A 297 23.50 11.81 6.31
N VAL A 298 23.64 11.05 5.22
CA VAL A 298 23.91 11.55 3.87
C VAL A 298 22.63 11.51 3.05
N GLU A 299 22.35 12.60 2.33
CA GLU A 299 21.22 12.64 1.40
C GLU A 299 21.44 11.69 0.21
N GLY A 300 20.39 10.95 -0.17
CA GLY A 300 20.46 9.91 -1.22
C GLY A 300 20.92 8.53 -0.72
N ALA A 301 21.28 8.39 0.55
CA ALA A 301 21.59 7.09 1.15
C ALA A 301 20.31 6.34 1.58
N ASP A 302 20.07 5.17 0.99
CA ASP A 302 19.01 4.23 1.41
C ASP A 302 19.48 3.35 2.57
N HIS A 303 20.79 3.04 2.62
CA HIS A 303 21.42 2.33 3.73
C HIS A 303 22.93 2.63 3.83
N TYR A 304 23.52 2.20 4.95
CA TYR A 304 24.94 2.39 5.27
C TYR A 304 25.59 1.03 5.49
N ILE A 305 26.79 0.85 4.93
CA ILE A 305 27.65 -0.31 5.12
C ILE A 305 28.77 0.05 6.10
N PHE A 306 28.95 -0.78 7.13
CA PHE A 306 29.98 -0.62 8.15
C PHE A 306 31.12 -1.59 7.86
N ARG A 307 32.34 -1.05 7.72
CA ARG A 307 33.57 -1.83 7.52
C ARG A 307 34.51 -1.60 8.70
N GLY A 308 35.16 -2.67 9.15
CA GLY A 308 36.16 -2.59 10.21
C GLY A 308 37.39 -3.42 9.89
N LYS A 309 38.52 -3.01 10.46
CA LYS A 309 39.83 -3.64 10.32
C LYS A 309 40.46 -3.70 11.70
N ILE A 310 40.76 -4.90 12.19
CA ILE A 310 41.54 -5.08 13.42
C ILE A 310 43.00 -4.78 13.08
N VAL A 311 43.59 -3.77 13.74
CA VAL A 311 44.99 -3.38 13.52
C VAL A 311 45.91 -4.55 13.88
N ASP A 312 46.96 -4.74 13.09
CA ASP A 312 47.93 -5.85 13.16
C ASP A 312 47.36 -7.27 12.97
N VAL A 313 46.11 -7.41 12.52
CA VAL A 313 45.46 -8.69 12.22
C VAL A 313 44.84 -8.69 10.82
N ASP A 314 44.03 -7.69 10.49
CA ASP A 314 43.31 -7.61 9.22
C ASP A 314 44.12 -6.80 8.19
N ALA A 315 44.45 -7.43 7.05
CA ALA A 315 45.16 -6.77 5.96
C ALA A 315 44.33 -5.71 5.21
N LYS A 316 42.99 -5.80 5.28
CA LYS A 316 42.02 -4.89 4.63
C LYS A 316 40.74 -4.79 5.48
N PRO A 317 39.99 -3.68 5.42
CA PRO A 317 38.68 -3.58 6.08
C PRO A 317 37.70 -4.64 5.57
N ARG A 318 37.10 -5.38 6.51
CA ARG A 318 36.04 -6.37 6.25
C ARG A 318 34.66 -5.78 6.54
N TYR A 319 33.65 -6.29 5.84
CA TYR A 319 32.25 -5.99 6.14
C TYR A 319 31.88 -6.49 7.54
N LEU A 320 31.24 -5.63 8.34
CA LEU A 320 30.72 -5.97 9.67
C LEU A 320 29.19 -6.03 9.70
N GLY A 321 28.53 -5.21 8.88
CA GLY A 321 27.08 -5.14 8.83
C GLY A 321 26.59 -3.97 7.98
N SER A 322 25.27 -3.83 7.90
CA SER A 322 24.61 -2.70 7.25
C SER A 322 23.33 -2.33 7.98
N ASN A 323 22.99 -1.04 8.00
CA ASN A 323 21.79 -0.51 8.65
C ASN A 323 21.19 0.64 7.82
N SER A 324 19.90 0.94 7.96
CA SER A 324 19.26 2.08 7.28
C SER A 324 19.75 3.43 7.80
N ASN A 325 20.22 3.46 9.04
CA ASN A 325 20.74 4.65 9.71
C ASN A 325 22.27 4.57 9.81
N PRO A 326 23.00 5.71 9.86
CA PRO A 326 24.45 5.75 10.06
C PRO A 326 24.85 5.45 11.52
N ASP A 327 24.24 4.43 12.13
CA ASP A 327 24.47 3.99 13.50
C ASP A 327 24.40 2.45 13.55
N PHE A 328 25.44 1.79 14.05
CA PHE A 328 25.55 0.33 14.09
C PHE A 328 26.43 -0.12 15.24
N ILE A 329 26.08 -1.24 15.89
CA ILE A 329 26.91 -1.86 16.94
C ILE A 329 27.53 -3.13 16.35
N ALA A 330 28.86 -3.12 16.22
CA ALA A 330 29.62 -4.31 15.92
C ALA A 330 29.91 -5.09 17.21
N GLU A 331 29.66 -6.39 17.20
CA GLU A 331 29.85 -7.29 18.34
C GLU A 331 31.01 -8.27 18.11
N GLN A 332 31.40 -8.98 19.18
CA GLN A 332 32.41 -10.05 19.13
C GLN A 332 33.79 -9.60 18.61
N LEU A 333 34.14 -8.33 18.81
CA LEU A 333 35.45 -7.80 18.50
C LEU A 333 36.45 -8.17 19.62
N PRO A 334 37.72 -8.48 19.28
CA PRO A 334 38.70 -8.91 20.27
C PRO A 334 39.07 -7.76 21.21
N VAL A 335 38.79 -7.95 22.50
CA VAL A 335 39.13 -7.01 23.58
C VAL A 335 40.64 -6.74 23.63
N GLY A 336 41.02 -5.48 23.87
CA GLY A 336 42.40 -5.02 23.92
C GLY A 336 43.05 -4.81 22.55
N LYS A 337 42.31 -4.93 21.44
CA LYS A 337 42.79 -4.60 20.09
C LYS A 337 42.24 -3.25 19.61
N THR A 338 43.02 -2.57 18.79
CA THR A 338 42.57 -1.37 18.07
C THR A 338 41.78 -1.79 16.83
N VAL A 339 40.62 -1.19 16.63
CA VAL A 339 39.78 -1.34 15.43
C VAL A 339 39.75 -0.02 14.69
N GLU A 340 40.09 -0.06 13.41
CA GLU A 340 39.93 1.01 12.43
C GLU A 340 38.60 0.77 11.70
N GLY A 341 37.75 1.80 11.59
CA GLY A 341 36.38 1.67 11.11
C GLY A 341 35.98 2.75 10.10
N GLN A 342 35.21 2.34 9.09
CA GLN A 342 34.73 3.20 8.01
C GLN A 342 33.23 2.96 7.76
N ILE A 343 32.52 4.02 7.38
CA ILE A 343 31.11 3.98 7.00
C ILE A 343 31.01 4.34 5.52
N VAL A 344 30.20 3.59 4.76
CA VAL A 344 29.96 3.80 3.33
C VAL A 344 28.45 3.97 3.13
N ALA A 345 28.01 5.11 2.59
CA ALA A 345 26.62 5.32 2.21
C ALA A 345 26.30 4.65 0.86
N VAL A 346 25.09 4.12 0.71
CA VAL A 346 24.65 3.34 -0.47
C VAL A 346 23.22 3.72 -0.87
N ASN A 347 22.97 3.95 -2.16
CA ASN A 347 21.65 4.25 -2.71
C ASN A 347 20.86 2.95 -3.06
N ASP A 348 19.65 3.09 -3.63
CA ASP A 348 18.83 1.96 -4.10
C ASP A 348 19.40 1.27 -5.34
N GLU A 349 20.16 1.99 -6.16
CA GLU A 349 20.88 1.45 -7.32
C GLU A 349 22.13 0.61 -6.90
N ASN A 350 22.38 0.47 -5.59
CA ASN A 350 23.55 -0.15 -4.95
C ASN A 350 24.89 0.53 -5.30
N GLU A 351 24.86 1.78 -5.78
CA GLU A 351 26.06 2.60 -5.92
C GLU A 351 26.56 3.02 -4.53
N GLN A 352 27.86 2.83 -4.32
CA GLN A 352 28.52 3.15 -3.06
C GLN A 352 29.17 4.53 -3.16
N GLY A 353 28.84 5.39 -2.21
CA GLY A 353 29.55 6.65 -2.02
C GLY A 353 31.00 6.45 -1.59
N PRO A 354 31.83 7.52 -1.58
CA PRO A 354 33.16 7.46 -0.99
C PRO A 354 33.08 7.01 0.48
N ALA A 355 34.01 6.16 0.90
CA ALA A 355 34.10 5.75 2.30
C ALA A 355 34.44 6.94 3.20
N SER A 356 33.87 6.97 4.41
CA SER A 356 34.25 7.95 5.43
C SER A 356 35.76 7.90 5.71
N ASP A 357 36.27 9.01 6.25
CA ASP A 357 37.58 8.98 6.89
C ASP A 357 37.60 7.88 7.97
N PRO A 358 38.73 7.16 8.13
CA PRO A 358 38.83 6.06 9.09
C PRO A 358 38.89 6.58 10.52
N ALA A 359 37.90 6.20 11.33
CA ALA A 359 37.94 6.37 12.77
C ALA A 359 38.72 5.20 13.42
N THR A 360 39.27 5.40 14.63
CA THR A 360 39.91 4.32 15.40
C THR A 360 39.42 4.29 16.84
N VAL A 361 39.36 3.10 17.45
CA VAL A 361 39.09 2.91 18.88
C VAL A 361 39.78 1.66 19.41
N VAL A 362 40.15 1.63 20.69
CA VAL A 362 40.57 0.41 21.38
C VAL A 362 39.34 -0.29 21.95
N VAL A 363 39.17 -1.58 21.65
CA VAL A 363 38.06 -2.39 22.16
C VAL A 363 38.29 -2.69 23.64
N THR A 364 37.30 -2.36 24.48
CA THR A 364 37.29 -2.62 25.94
C THR A 364 36.35 -3.76 26.33
#